data_AF-A0A3A6PF84-F1
#
_entry.id   AF-A0A3A6PF84-F1
#
_cell.length_a   1.000
_cell.length_b   1.000
_cell.length_c   1.000
_cell.angle_alpha   90.00
_cell.angle_beta   90.00
_cell.angle_gamma   90.00
#
_symmetry.space_group_name_H-M   'P 1'
#
loop_
_entity.id
_entity.type
_entity.pdbx_description
1 polymer ?
#
loop_
_entity_poly.entity_id
_entity_poly.type
_entity_poly.pdbx_seq_one_letter_code
_entity_poly.pdbx_strand_id
1 'polypeptide(L)' 'MVSINERHVQETLETRPHVEQNERYQDSHLTSIQQIEGGGTIKRVNMNDIPLPLRIFGYTVKIIFILLVAGVIIVSLK' A
#
# COMPACT_ATOMS: atom_id res chain seq x y z
N MET A 1 42.60 -29.26 25.48
CA MET A 1 42.98 -28.12 24.63
C MET A 1 42.19 -28.26 23.33
N VAL A 2 41.58 -27.16 22.89
CA VAL A 2 40.40 -26.96 22.02
C VAL A 2 40.20 -27.94 20.85
N SER A 3 38.99 -28.51 20.77
CA SER A 3 38.44 -29.23 19.63
C SER A 3 38.04 -28.24 18.53
N ILE A 4 38.67 -28.33 17.36
CA ILE A 4 38.33 -27.51 16.19
C ILE A 4 37.32 -28.31 15.35
N ASN A 5 36.05 -28.12 15.67
CA ASN A 5 34.94 -28.56 14.84
C ASN A 5 34.93 -27.71 13.57
N GLU A 6 35.38 -28.27 12.44
CA GLU A 6 35.28 -27.65 11.12
C GLU A 6 33.82 -27.54 10.70
N ARG A 7 33.11 -26.56 11.27
CA ARG A 7 31.83 -26.12 10.74
C ARG A 7 32.12 -25.45 9.41
N HIS A 8 31.91 -26.20 8.33
CA HIS A 8 31.80 -25.66 6.97
C HIS A 8 30.64 -24.65 6.98
N VAL A 9 30.98 -23.38 7.19
CA VAL A 9 30.03 -22.27 7.06
C VAL A 9 29.78 -22.14 5.57
N GLN A 10 28.63 -22.64 5.11
CA GLN A 10 28.12 -22.25 3.81
C GLN A 10 27.70 -20.80 3.93
N GLU A 11 28.55 -19.90 3.44
CA GLU A 11 28.17 -18.52 3.20
C GLU A 11 26.94 -18.54 2.30
N THR A 12 25.79 -18.15 2.84
CA THR A 12 24.59 -17.90 2.04
C THR A 12 24.93 -16.70 1.16
N LEU A 13 25.40 -16.97 -0.05
CA LEU A 13 25.39 -15.99 -1.12
C LEU A 13 23.94 -15.51 -1.20
N GLU A 14 23.66 -14.27 -0.78
CA GLU A 14 22.43 -13.56 -1.14
C GLU A 14 22.43 -13.43 -2.67
N THR A 15 22.13 -14.52 -3.36
CA THR A 15 21.55 -14.44 -4.69
C THR A 15 20.14 -13.94 -4.43
N ARG A 16 20.02 -12.62 -4.27
CA ARG A 16 18.73 -11.95 -4.37
C ARG A 16 18.15 -12.43 -5.69
N PRO A 17 17.09 -13.24 -5.72
CA PRO A 17 16.40 -13.43 -6.97
C PRO A 17 16.02 -12.01 -7.37
N HIS A 18 16.50 -11.56 -8.54
CA HIS A 18 15.83 -10.49 -9.24
C HIS A 18 14.35 -10.80 -9.12
N VAL A 19 13.60 -9.89 -8.49
CA VAL A 19 12.16 -10.02 -8.33
C VAL A 19 11.62 -9.98 -9.74
N GLU A 20 11.63 -11.16 -10.36
CA GLU A 20 10.92 -11.44 -11.57
C GLU A 20 9.49 -11.11 -11.22
N GLN A 21 8.94 -10.16 -11.95
CA GLN A 21 7.57 -9.70 -11.86
C GLN A 21 6.68 -10.87 -12.30
N ASN A 22 6.58 -11.89 -11.45
CA ASN A 22 5.77 -13.06 -11.68
C ASN A 22 4.38 -12.74 -11.16
N GLU A 23 3.52 -12.40 -12.10
CA GLU A 23 2.11 -12.21 -11.88
C GLU A 23 1.54 -13.47 -11.20
N ARG A 24 0.92 -13.28 -10.03
CA ARG A 24 -0.03 -14.22 -9.37
C ARG A 24 0.54 -15.44 -8.62
N TYR A 25 1.43 -15.23 -7.66
CA TYR A 25 1.39 -16.05 -6.44
C TYR A 25 1.11 -15.15 -5.23
N GLN A 26 -0.17 -14.94 -4.95
CA GLN A 26 -0.64 -14.27 -3.75
C GLN A 26 -1.18 -15.35 -2.81
N ASP A 27 -0.42 -15.68 -1.76
CA ASP A 27 -0.87 -16.62 -0.73
C ASP A 27 -1.95 -15.94 0.12
N SER A 28 -3.18 -16.43 -0.01
CA SER A 28 -4.37 -15.95 0.71
C SER A 28 -4.13 -15.81 2.21
N HIS A 29 -3.33 -16.68 2.83
CA HIS A 29 -3.09 -16.70 4.27
C HIS A 29 -2.05 -15.68 4.73
N LEU A 30 -1.17 -15.23 3.83
CA LEU A 30 -0.13 -14.24 4.13
C LEU A 30 -0.48 -12.85 3.62
N THR A 31 -1.57 -12.71 2.85
CA THR A 31 -2.01 -11.45 2.25
C THR A 31 -2.15 -10.31 3.25
N SER A 32 -2.69 -10.59 4.45
CA SER A 32 -2.87 -9.57 5.48
C SER A 32 -1.53 -9.06 5.99
N ILE A 33 -0.56 -9.94 6.21
CA ILE A 33 0.77 -9.58 6.71
C ILE A 33 1.57 -8.86 5.61
N GLN A 34 1.53 -9.37 4.38
CA GLN A 34 2.22 -8.79 3.22
C GLN A 34 1.70 -7.40 2.84
N GLN A 35 0.40 -7.13 3.03
CA GLN A 35 -0.17 -5.80 2.80
C GLN A 35 0.23 -4.77 3.87
N ILE A 36 0.49 -5.22 5.10
CA ILE A 36 0.86 -4.33 6.22
C ILE A 36 2.37 -4.00 6.16
N GLU A 37 3.22 -4.96 5.82
CA GLU A 37 4.69 -4.78 5.80
C GLU A 37 5.23 -4.30 4.44
N GLY A 38 4.58 -4.67 3.33
CA GLY A 38 5.09 -4.44 1.98
C GLY A 38 4.78 -3.08 1.36
N GLY A 39 4.26 -2.11 2.13
CA GLY A 39 3.85 -0.82 1.56
C GLY A 39 2.83 -1.00 0.43
N GLY A 40 1.88 -1.91 0.62
CA GLY A 40 0.88 -2.23 -0.39
C GLY A 40 0.18 -0.98 -0.90
N THR A 41 -0.15 -0.95 -2.20
CA THR A 41 -0.86 0.20 -2.80
C THR A 41 -2.03 0.61 -1.92
N ILE A 42 -2.15 1.92 -1.66
CA ILE A 42 -3.26 2.49 -0.89
C ILE A 42 -4.55 1.86 -1.40
N LYS A 43 -5.25 1.12 -0.55
CA LYS A 43 -6.48 0.42 -0.90
C LYS A 43 -7.44 1.45 -1.49
N ARG A 44 -7.68 1.37 -2.79
CA ARG A 44 -8.64 2.26 -3.47
C ARG A 44 -10.01 1.96 -2.88
N VAL A 45 -10.55 2.92 -2.14
CA VAL A 45 -11.87 2.79 -1.55
C VAL A 45 -12.90 2.92 -2.67
N ASN A 46 -13.62 1.84 -2.94
CA ASN A 46 -14.74 1.85 -3.85
C ASN A 46 -15.95 2.47 -3.12
N MET A 47 -16.42 3.62 -3.60
CA MET A 47 -17.59 4.31 -3.00
C MET A 47 -18.87 3.47 -2.98
N ASN A 48 -18.98 2.44 -3.82
CA ASN A 48 -20.14 1.54 -3.84
C ASN A 48 -20.15 0.54 -2.68
N ASP A 49 -18.99 0.29 -2.07
CA ASP A 49 -18.84 -0.64 -0.95
C ASP A 49 -19.03 0.06 0.42
N ILE A 50 -19.28 1.38 0.39
CA ILE A 50 -19.47 2.23 1.58
C ILE A 50 -20.96 2.31 1.93
N PRO A 51 -21.36 2.22 3.21
CA PRO A 51 -22.74 2.41 3.62
C PRO A 51 -23.27 3.80 3.22
N LEU A 52 -24.54 3.84 2.80
CA LEU A 52 -25.19 5.02 2.22
C LEU A 52 -24.92 6.34 2.97
N PRO A 53 -25.01 6.40 4.32
CA PRO A 53 -24.77 7.66 5.05
C PRO A 53 -23.34 8.18 4.90
N LEU A 54 -22.36 7.28 4.97
CA LEU A 54 -20.95 7.64 4.86
C LEU A 54 -20.56 7.99 3.42
N ARG A 55 -21.21 7.35 2.44
CA ARG A 55 -21.07 7.70 1.02
C ARG A 55 -21.56 9.13 0.75
N ILE A 56 -22.72 9.51 1.28
CA ILE A 56 -23.27 10.87 1.14
C ILE A 56 -22.33 11.88 1.78
N PHE A 57 -21.85 11.61 2.99
CA PHE A 57 -20.88 12.47 3.67
C PHE A 57 -19.62 12.71 2.83
N GLY A 58 -19.05 11.64 2.26
CA GLY A 58 -17.87 11.74 1.39
C GLY A 58 -18.11 12.62 0.15
N TYR A 59 -19.29 12.52 -0.48
CA TYR A 59 -19.64 13.39 -1.60
C TYR A 59 -19.82 14.85 -1.18
N THR A 60 -20.45 15.11 -0.04
CA THR A 60 -20.64 16.47 0.49
C THR A 60 -19.29 17.16 0.72
N VAL A 61 -18.35 16.47 1.39
CA VAL A 61 -17.00 17.02 1.64
C VAL A 61 -16.28 17.31 0.32
N LYS A 62 -16.36 16.39 -0.65
CA LYS A 62 -15.75 16.59 -1.98
C LYS A 62 -16.32 17.83 -2.69
N ILE A 63 -17.63 18.03 -2.67
CA ILE A 63 -18.29 19.18 -3.32
C ILE A 63 -17.85 20.48 -2.65
N ILE A 64 -17.87 20.54 -1.32
CA ILE A 64 -17.43 21.73 -0.55
C ILE A 64 -15.99 22.07 -0.91
N PHE A 65 -15.11 21.08 -0.96
CA PHE A 65 -13.70 21.29 -1.31
C PHE A 65 -13.53 21.86 -2.72
N ILE A 66 -14.25 21.33 -3.70
CA ILE A 66 -14.23 21.84 -5.08
C ILE A 66 -14.70 23.29 -5.13
N LEU A 67 -15.80 23.63 -4.44
CA LEU A 67 -16.31 24.99 -4.38
C LEU A 67 -15.33 25.95 -3.70
N LEU A 68 -14.66 25.52 -2.65
CA LEU A 68 -13.67 26.31 -1.93
C LEU A 68 -12.47 26.62 -2.83
N VAL A 69 -11.92 25.61 -3.51
CA VAL A 69 -10.82 25.78 -4.47
C VAL A 69 -11.23 26.71 -5.61
N ALA A 70 -12.41 26.50 -6.21
CA ALA A 70 -12.92 27.38 -7.25
C ALA A 70 -13.08 28.83 -6.77
N GLY A 71 -13.62 29.02 -5.56
CA GLY A 71 -13.77 30.34 -4.94
C GLY A 71 -12.43 31.05 -4.72
N VAL A 72 -11.42 30.33 -4.20
CA VAL A 72 -10.06 30.87 -4.02
C VAL A 72 -9.46 31.29 -5.35
N ILE A 73 -9.60 30.47 -6.39
CA ILE A 73 -9.10 30.80 -7.74
C ILE A 73 -9.79 32.07 -8.26
N ILE A 74 -11.11 32.18 -8.15
CA ILE A 74 -11.87 33.36 -8.59
C ILE A 74 -11.44 34.62 -7.83
N VAL A 75 -11.27 34.55 -6.51
CA VAL A 75 -10.79 35.67 -5.69
C VAL A 75 -9.36 36.05 -6.07
N SER A 76 -8.50 35.07 -6.35
CA SER A 76 -7.09 35.31 -6.71
C SER A 76 -6.91 35.89 -8.11
N LEU A 77 -7.88 35.68 -9.01
CA LEU A 77 -7.91 36.21 -10.37
C LEU A 77 -8.49 37.63 -10.47
N LYS A 78 -9.08 38.16 -9.38
CA LYS A 78 -9.74 39.46 -9.33
C LYS A 78 -8.83 40.51 -8.71
#